data_AF-A0A832VV61-F1
#
_entry.id   AF-A0A832VV61-F1
#
_cell.length_a   1.000
_cell.length_b   1.000
_cell.length_c   1.000
_cell.angle_alpha   90.00
_cell.angle_beta   90.00
_cell.angle_gamma   90.00
#
_symmetry.space_group_name_H-M   'P 1'
#
loop_
_entity.id
_entity.type
_entity.pdbx_description
1 polymer ?
#
loop_
_entity_poly.entity_id
_entity_poly.type
_entity_poly.pdbx_seq_one_letter_code
_entity_poly.pdbx_strand_id
1 'polypeptide(L)'
;MQSKKGFIITGIVLAAITAGSFTIWLIPQNNQSVVTISNPKDQLDALIDQQKTISESDFVEFDKLISGQITPDNYLGIADVSSSQIRSMIISITSPDVPSNWKSSYESFGESLKAYNTYLRETTVIAQKLKESPSA
;
A
#
# COMPACT_ATOMS: atom_id res chain seq x y z
N MET A 1 -22.21 36.89 -13.44
CA MET A 1 -21.65 35.91 -14.41
C MET A 1 -20.36 35.35 -13.82
N GLN A 2 -20.41 34.16 -13.23
CA GLN A 2 -19.22 33.50 -12.68
C GLN A 2 -18.25 33.24 -13.83
N SER A 3 -17.08 33.90 -13.80
CA SER A 3 -16.11 33.83 -14.89
C SER A 3 -15.66 32.39 -15.09
N LYS A 4 -15.99 31.79 -16.24
CA LYS A 4 -15.58 30.42 -16.63
C LYS A 4 -14.07 30.19 -16.47
N LYS A 5 -13.28 31.27 -16.51
CA LYS A 5 -11.82 31.24 -16.34
C LYS A 5 -11.40 30.87 -14.92
N GLY A 6 -12.13 31.30 -13.89
CA GLY A 6 -11.79 31.01 -12.49
C GLY A 6 -11.94 29.53 -12.14
N PHE A 7 -13.01 28.90 -12.62
CA PHE A 7 -13.27 27.47 -12.40
C PHE A 7 -12.19 26.57 -13.03
N ILE A 8 -11.72 26.91 -14.23
CA ILE A 8 -10.66 26.15 -14.91
C ILE A 8 -9.34 26.25 -14.13
N ILE A 9 -8.97 27.45 -13.67
CA ILE A 9 -7.74 27.67 -12.90
C ILE A 9 -7.80 26.90 -11.58
N THR A 10 -8.92 26.96 -10.86
CA THR A 10 -9.10 26.22 -9.60
C THR A 10 -9.02 24.71 -9.81
N GLY A 11 -9.62 24.18 -10.89
CA GLY A 11 -9.55 22.76 -11.23
C GLY A 11 -8.12 22.28 -11.50
N ILE A 12 -7.32 23.07 -12.22
CA ILE A 12 -5.91 22.75 -12.52
C ILE A 12 -5.06 22.73 -11.23
N VAL A 13 -5.24 23.71 -10.35
CA VAL A 13 -4.49 23.79 -9.08
C VAL A 13 -4.83 22.61 -8.17
N LEU A 14 -6.12 22.24 -8.07
CA LEU A 14 -6.56 21.07 -7.31
C LEU A 14 -5.98 19.77 -7.88
N ALA A 15 -6.02 19.57 -9.19
CA ALA A 15 -5.43 18.39 -9.83
C ALA A 15 -3.91 18.30 -9.58
N ALA A 16 -3.20 19.43 -9.62
CA ALA A 16 -1.76 19.49 -9.37
C ALA A 16 -1.38 19.17 -7.92
N ILE A 17 -2.11 19.73 -6.94
CA ILE A 17 -1.85 19.47 -5.51
C ILE A 17 -2.18 18.01 -5.17
N THR A 18 -3.29 17.49 -5.69
CA THR A 18 -3.67 16.08 -5.51
C THR A 18 -2.60 15.18 -6.08
N ALA A 19 -2.22 15.33 -7.37
CA ALA A 19 -1.19 14.51 -7.99
C ALA A 19 0.18 14.62 -7.28
N GLY A 20 0.58 15.84 -6.90
CA GLY A 20 1.83 16.09 -6.16
C GLY A 20 1.87 15.43 -4.80
N SER A 21 0.75 15.41 -4.06
CA SER A 21 0.69 14.79 -2.72
C SER A 21 0.94 13.28 -2.75
N PHE A 22 0.55 12.60 -3.82
CA PHE A 22 0.80 11.17 -4.01
C PHE A 22 2.23 10.84 -4.48
N THR A 23 3.00 11.82 -4.96
CA THR A 23 4.41 11.56 -5.38
C THR A 23 5.32 11.19 -4.21
N ILE A 24 4.98 11.57 -2.98
CA ILE A 24 5.73 11.20 -1.77
C ILE A 24 5.69 9.68 -1.54
N TRP A 25 4.62 9.00 -1.97
CA TRP A 25 4.47 7.54 -1.90
C TRP A 25 5.19 6.79 -3.04
N LEU A 26 5.55 7.47 -4.13
CA LEU A 26 6.30 6.90 -5.27
C LEU A 26 7.82 6.94 -5.07
N ILE A 27 8.31 7.73 -4.09
CA ILE A 27 9.71 7.67 -3.69
C ILE A 27 9.88 6.36 -2.91
N PRO A 28 10.71 5.41 -3.38
CA PRO A 28 11.03 4.25 -2.58
C PRO A 28 11.68 4.76 -1.30
N GLN A 29 10.94 4.68 -0.19
CA GLN A 29 11.50 4.92 1.13
C GLN A 29 12.49 3.78 1.38
N ASN A 30 13.73 4.00 0.98
CA ASN A 30 14.86 3.21 1.42
C ASN A 30 15.13 3.56 2.89
N ASN A 31 14.17 3.21 3.75
CA ASN A 31 14.34 3.17 5.18
C ASN A 31 15.05 1.86 5.51
N GLN A 32 16.25 1.67 4.97
CA GLN A 32 17.27 0.89 5.67
C GLN A 32 17.75 1.72 6.87
N SER A 33 16.83 2.06 7.76
CA SER A 33 17.19 2.28 9.14
C SER A 33 17.77 0.96 9.60
N VAL A 34 19.11 0.89 9.64
CA VAL A 34 19.82 -0.08 10.46
C VAL A 34 19.45 0.29 11.90
N VAL A 35 18.24 -0.11 12.31
CA VAL A 35 17.85 -0.13 13.70
C VAL A 35 18.84 -1.08 14.32
N THR A 36 19.75 -0.53 15.12
CA THR A 36 20.59 -1.34 15.98
C THR A 36 19.62 -1.93 17.02
N ILE A 37 19.08 -3.11 16.74
CA ILE A 37 17.96 -3.69 17.50
C ILE A 37 18.48 -4.11 18.88
N SER A 38 17.88 -3.53 19.92
CA SER A 38 17.96 -4.06 21.28
C SER A 38 16.67 -4.75 21.73
N ASN A 39 15.55 -4.62 20.99
CA ASN A 39 14.25 -5.17 21.38
C ASN A 39 13.42 -5.73 20.19
N PRO A 40 13.24 -7.06 20.08
CA PRO A 40 12.40 -7.71 19.05
C PRO A 40 10.94 -7.26 19.06
N LYS A 41 10.41 -6.87 20.23
CA LYS A 41 9.03 -6.39 20.33
C LYS A 41 8.82 -5.14 19.48
N ASP A 42 9.69 -4.14 19.67
CA ASP A 42 9.54 -2.83 19.03
C ASP A 42 9.69 -2.95 17.51
N GLN A 43 10.54 -3.88 17.03
CA GLN A 43 10.64 -4.21 15.61
C GLN A 43 9.32 -4.80 15.09
N LEU A 44 8.74 -5.77 15.81
CA LEU A 44 7.49 -6.40 15.40
C LEU A 44 6.32 -5.40 15.41
N ASP A 45 6.20 -4.57 16.45
CA ASP A 45 5.17 -3.53 16.57
C ASP A 45 5.27 -2.54 15.40
N ALA A 46 6.49 -2.08 15.05
CA ALA A 46 6.69 -1.18 13.91
C ALA A 46 6.26 -1.81 12.58
N LEU A 47 6.53 -3.09 12.36
CA LEU A 47 6.11 -3.81 11.16
C LEU A 47 4.58 -3.99 11.10
N ILE A 48 3.95 -4.26 12.24
CA ILE A 48 2.48 -4.36 12.35
C ILE A 48 1.83 -3.03 12.02
N ASP A 49 2.34 -1.92 12.54
CA ASP A 49 1.81 -0.58 12.27
C ASP A 49 1.96 -0.20 10.80
N GLN A 50 3.09 -0.55 10.18
CA GLN A 50 3.30 -0.34 8.75
C GLN A 50 2.32 -1.20 7.92
N GLN A 51 2.15 -2.48 8.27
CA GLN A 51 1.19 -3.37 7.62
C GLN A 51 -0.24 -2.82 7.69
N LYS A 52 -0.64 -2.31 8.86
CA LYS A 52 -1.95 -1.72 9.08
C LYS A 52 -2.16 -0.48 8.19
N THR A 53 -1.16 0.40 8.13
CA THR A 53 -1.21 1.61 7.31
C THR A 53 -1.38 1.29 5.82
N ILE A 54 -0.61 0.31 5.32
CA ILE A 54 -0.75 -0.17 3.93
C ILE A 54 -2.15 -0.75 3.71
N SER A 55 -2.63 -1.59 4.63
CA SER A 55 -3.94 -2.26 4.52
C SER A 55 -5.11 -1.27 4.49
N GLU A 56 -5.08 -0.27 5.35
CA GLU A 56 -6.10 0.78 5.39
C GLU A 56 -6.10 1.62 4.11
N SER A 57 -4.92 1.97 3.60
CA SER A 57 -4.76 2.68 2.33
C SER A 57 -5.29 1.87 1.16
N ASP A 58 -4.85 0.61 1.02
CA ASP A 58 -5.25 -0.26 -0.09
C ASP A 58 -6.75 -0.57 -0.08
N PHE A 59 -7.37 -0.69 1.11
CA PHE A 59 -8.81 -0.85 1.23
C PHE A 59 -9.56 0.37 0.66
N VAL A 60 -9.11 1.58 1.00
CA VAL A 60 -9.69 2.83 0.46
C VAL A 60 -9.48 2.92 -1.05
N GLU A 61 -8.29 2.59 -1.55
CA GLU A 61 -8.01 2.63 -2.99
C GLU A 61 -8.79 1.55 -3.77
N PHE A 62 -9.03 0.39 -3.17
CA PHE A 62 -9.89 -0.63 -3.77
C PHE A 62 -11.35 -0.20 -3.81
N ASP A 63 -11.88 0.43 -2.76
CA ASP A 63 -13.24 1.01 -2.77
C ASP A 63 -13.38 2.10 -3.86
N LYS A 64 -12.35 2.94 -4.02
CA LYS A 64 -12.29 3.90 -5.14
C LYS A 64 -12.28 3.24 -6.50
N LEU A 65 -11.63 2.08 -6.66
CA LEU A 65 -11.68 1.30 -7.91
C LEU A 65 -13.11 0.81 -8.17
N ILE A 66 -13.75 0.19 -7.17
CA ILE A 66 -15.10 -0.38 -7.31
C ILE A 66 -16.15 0.70 -7.58
N SER A 67 -15.99 1.87 -6.97
CA SER A 67 -16.87 3.04 -7.21
C SER A 67 -16.53 3.82 -8.48
N GLY A 68 -15.51 3.41 -9.25
CA GLY A 68 -15.11 4.06 -10.50
C GLY A 68 -14.40 5.41 -10.32
N GLN A 69 -13.96 5.75 -9.11
CA GLN A 69 -13.22 6.98 -8.81
C GLN A 69 -11.77 6.93 -9.29
N ILE A 70 -11.18 5.73 -9.40
CA ILE A 70 -9.86 5.50 -10.03
C ILE A 70 -9.97 4.45 -11.13
N THR A 71 -9.07 4.52 -12.11
CA THR A 71 -9.03 3.53 -13.19
C THR A 71 -8.42 2.21 -12.69
N PRO A 72 -8.73 1.08 -13.35
CA PRO A 72 -8.05 -0.18 -13.10
C PRO A 72 -6.52 -0.08 -13.19
N ASP A 73 -5.98 0.64 -14.18
CA ASP A 73 -4.52 0.82 -14.32
C ASP A 73 -3.90 1.59 -13.15
N ASN A 74 -4.59 2.59 -12.60
CA ASN A 74 -4.13 3.30 -11.41
C ASN A 74 -4.09 2.35 -10.21
N TYR A 75 -5.15 1.56 -10.01
CA TYR A 75 -5.19 0.58 -8.92
C TYR A 75 -4.09 -0.48 -9.05
N LEU A 76 -3.86 -1.00 -10.26
CA LEU A 76 -2.81 -1.99 -10.53
C LEU A 76 -1.42 -1.46 -10.13
N GLY A 77 -1.13 -0.18 -10.40
CA GLY A 77 0.11 0.46 -9.96
C GLY A 77 0.22 0.55 -8.43
N ILE A 78 -0.87 0.93 -7.75
CA ILE A 78 -0.93 1.00 -6.27
C ILE A 78 -0.71 -0.40 -5.67
N ALA A 79 -1.45 -1.40 -6.15
CA ALA A 79 -1.36 -2.77 -5.66
C ALA A 79 0.02 -3.40 -5.87
N ASP A 80 0.74 -3.05 -6.94
CA ASP A 80 2.11 -3.51 -7.16
C ASP A 80 3.09 -2.92 -6.14
N VAL A 81 2.98 -1.60 -5.87
CA VAL A 81 3.77 -0.92 -4.84
C VAL A 81 3.52 -1.56 -3.48
N SER A 82 2.25 -1.72 -3.08
CA SER A 82 1.89 -2.35 -1.81
C SER A 82 2.42 -3.78 -1.74
N SER A 83 2.23 -4.59 -2.79
CA SER A 83 2.75 -5.97 -2.85
C SER A 83 4.28 -6.02 -2.68
N SER A 84 5.02 -5.06 -3.23
CA SER A 84 6.46 -4.94 -3.05
C SER A 84 6.85 -4.64 -1.59
N GLN A 85 6.11 -3.76 -0.93
CA GLN A 85 6.32 -3.44 0.49
C GLN A 85 6.04 -4.67 1.38
N ILE A 86 4.94 -5.39 1.13
CA ILE A 86 4.60 -6.64 1.84
C ILE A 86 5.69 -7.70 1.67
N ARG A 87 6.17 -7.92 0.43
CA ARG A 87 7.28 -8.85 0.18
C ARG A 87 8.53 -8.45 0.95
N SER A 88 8.82 -7.16 1.05
CA SER A 88 9.97 -6.65 1.80
C SER A 88 9.82 -6.93 3.31
N MET A 89 8.63 -6.76 3.88
CA MET A 89 8.35 -7.12 5.27
C MET A 89 8.55 -8.61 5.52
N ILE A 90 8.03 -9.48 4.64
CA ILE A 90 8.20 -10.94 4.72
C ILE A 90 9.68 -11.31 4.77
N ILE A 91 10.51 -10.68 3.93
CA ILE A 91 11.96 -10.91 3.94
C ILE A 91 12.57 -10.47 5.28
N SER A 92 12.16 -9.31 5.80
CA SER A 92 12.72 -8.77 7.05
C SER A 92 12.49 -9.68 8.27
N ILE A 93 11.31 -10.30 8.36
CA ILE A 93 10.94 -11.18 9.48
C ILE A 93 11.49 -12.60 9.36
N THR A 94 12.02 -12.96 8.19
CA THR A 94 12.68 -14.26 7.97
C THR A 94 14.15 -14.25 8.42
N SER A 95 14.58 -13.19 9.10
CA SER A 95 15.95 -13.07 9.62
C SER A 95 16.26 -14.12 10.70
N PRO A 96 17.46 -14.73 10.68
CA PRO A 96 17.81 -15.84 11.57
C PRO A 96 17.95 -15.47 13.07
N ASP A 97 17.91 -14.17 13.41
CA ASP A 97 18.26 -13.68 14.75
C ASP A 97 17.05 -13.44 15.69
N VAL A 98 15.86 -13.97 15.36
CA VAL A 98 14.66 -13.80 16.22
C VAL A 98 14.79 -14.66 17.49
N PRO A 99 14.71 -14.07 18.71
CA PRO A 99 14.73 -14.83 19.95
C PRO A 99 13.59 -15.84 20.05
N SER A 100 13.85 -17.00 20.66
CA SER A 100 12.90 -18.12 20.70
C SER A 100 11.53 -17.77 21.31
N ASN A 101 11.49 -16.84 22.27
CA ASN A 101 10.26 -16.36 22.90
C ASN A 101 9.41 -15.47 21.99
N TRP A 102 9.98 -14.91 20.91
CA TRP A 102 9.28 -14.08 19.92
C TRP A 102 8.98 -14.82 18.62
N LYS A 103 9.61 -15.98 18.39
CA LYS A 103 9.48 -16.77 17.17
C LYS A 103 8.03 -16.99 16.74
N SER A 104 7.17 -17.43 17.65
CA SER A 104 5.75 -17.66 17.33
C SER A 104 5.02 -16.38 16.90
N SER A 105 5.36 -15.22 17.48
CA SER A 105 4.73 -13.95 17.10
C SER A 105 5.16 -13.50 15.70
N TYR A 106 6.45 -13.66 15.38
CA TYR A 106 6.99 -13.38 14.04
C TYR A 106 6.42 -14.34 12.98
N GLU A 107 6.27 -15.62 13.32
CA GLU A 107 5.63 -16.61 12.44
C GLU A 107 4.17 -16.26 12.15
N SER A 108 3.37 -15.96 13.18
CA SER A 108 1.98 -15.54 13.01
C SER A 108 1.85 -14.26 12.18
N PHE A 109 2.74 -13.28 12.40
CA PHE A 109 2.75 -12.07 11.59
C PHE A 109 3.14 -12.37 10.13
N GLY A 110 4.10 -13.28 9.90
CA GLY A 110 4.44 -13.72 8.55
C GLY A 110 3.31 -14.43 7.82
N GLU A 111 2.48 -15.19 8.53
CA GLU A 111 1.25 -15.76 7.97
C GLU A 111 0.24 -14.66 7.60
N SER A 112 0.07 -13.65 8.45
CA SER A 112 -0.76 -12.48 8.16
C SER A 112 -0.31 -11.74 6.90
N LEU A 113 1.00 -11.50 6.75
CA LEU A 113 1.56 -10.88 5.54
C LEU A 113 1.30 -11.71 4.27
N LYS A 114 1.40 -13.05 4.35
CA LYS A 114 1.09 -13.95 3.22
C LYS A 114 -0.39 -13.91 2.85
N ALA A 115 -1.27 -13.89 3.84
CA ALA A 115 -2.71 -13.76 3.62
C ALA A 115 -3.02 -12.41 2.94
N TYR A 116 -2.40 -11.33 3.40
CA TYR A 116 -2.59 -10.01 2.83
C TYR A 116 -2.04 -9.90 1.39
N ASN A 117 -0.87 -10.48 1.11
CA ASN A 117 -0.36 -10.57 -0.26
C ASN A 117 -1.30 -11.37 -1.20
N THR A 118 -2.02 -12.36 -0.64
CA THR A 118 -3.05 -13.09 -1.39
C THR A 118 -4.24 -12.19 -1.71
N TYR A 119 -4.71 -11.39 -0.74
CA TYR A 119 -5.74 -10.38 -0.95
C TYR A 119 -5.36 -9.39 -2.06
N LEU A 120 -4.16 -8.82 -2.04
CA LEU A 120 -3.69 -7.89 -3.09
C LEU A 120 -3.68 -8.53 -4.49
N ARG A 121 -3.35 -9.81 -4.58
CA ARG A 121 -3.40 -10.55 -5.84
C ARG A 121 -4.84 -10.71 -6.34
N GLU A 122 -5.78 -11.00 -5.45
CA GLU A 122 -7.20 -11.14 -5.81
C GLU A 122 -7.81 -9.83 -6.29
N THR A 123 -7.51 -8.72 -5.61
CA THR A 123 -7.99 -7.39 -6.03
C THR A 123 -7.36 -6.94 -7.36
N THR A 124 -6.09 -7.28 -7.60
CA THR A 124 -5.42 -7.09 -8.90
C THR A 124 -6.14 -7.84 -10.03
N VAL A 125 -6.57 -9.09 -9.78
CA VAL A 125 -7.37 -9.86 -10.75
C VAL A 125 -8.71 -9.19 -11.03
N ILE A 126 -9.37 -8.64 -10.00
CA ILE A 126 -10.61 -7.87 -10.18
C ILE A 126 -10.37 -6.63 -11.06
N ALA A 127 -9.31 -5.87 -10.78
CA ALA A 127 -8.95 -4.71 -11.59
C ALA A 127 -8.67 -5.09 -13.06
N GLN A 128 -7.94 -6.19 -13.30
CA GLN A 128 -7.70 -6.69 -14.67
C GLN A 128 -9.01 -7.02 -15.39
N LYS A 129 -9.97 -7.67 -14.71
CA LYS A 129 -11.29 -7.95 -15.29
C LYS A 129 -12.08 -6.68 -15.61
N LEU A 130 -12.05 -5.67 -14.73
CA LEU A 130 -12.69 -4.37 -14.96
C LEU A 130 -12.06 -3.63 -16.14
N LYS A 131 -10.74 -3.78 -16.34
CA LYS A 131 -10.03 -3.24 -17.49
C LYS A 131 -10.46 -3.90 -18.80
N GLU A 132 -10.63 -5.22 -18.80
CA GLU A 132 -11.05 -6.00 -19.98
C GLU A 132 -12.55 -5.85 -20.29
N SER A 133 -13.37 -5.56 -19.28
CA SER A 133 -14.83 -5.37 -19.38
C SER A 133 -15.25 -3.98 -18.87
N PRO A 134 -14.96 -2.88 -19.60
CA PRO A 134 -15.25 -1.51 -19.17
C PRO A 134 -16.74 -1.13 -19.13
N SER A 135 -17.65 -2.09 -19.33
CA SER A 135 -19.10 -1.87 -19.40
C SER A 135 -19.84 -2.81 -18.43
N ALA A 136 -20.03 -2.33 -17.20
CA ALA A 136 -21.10 -2.71 -16.29
C ALA A 136 -21.69 -1.44 -15.68
#